data_AF-A0A392S966-F1
#
_entry.id   AF-A0A392S966-F1
#
_cell.length_a   1.000
_cell.length_b   1.000
_cell.length_c   1.000
_cell.angle_alpha   90.00
_cell.angle_beta   90.00
_cell.angle_gamma   90.00
#
_symmetry.space_group_name_H-M   'P 1'
#
loop_
_entity.id
_entity.type
_entity.pdbx_description
1 polymer ?
#
loop_
_entity_poly.entity_id
_entity_poly.type
_entity_poly.pdbx_seq_one_letter_code
_entity_poly.pdbx_strand_id
1 'polypeptide(L)'
;EYAAKFESLCKFSPHYNTVEAENDKCVKFESGLRPDIKHSIGFVEIRNFNTLVTKSRICDDDAKAKSNYYKAMKGKGQDRGKPYEGKGNKSFGRNDEKKRNDGKCYKCG
;
A
#
# COMPACT_ATOMS: atom_id res chain seq x y z
N GLU A 1 -6.78 -6.60 12.76
CA GLU A 1 -7.51 -5.69 13.70
C GLU A 1 -8.75 -5.02 13.09
N TYR A 2 -8.64 -4.36 11.93
CA TYR A 2 -9.77 -3.67 11.28
C TYR A 2 -11.02 -4.56 11.13
N ALA A 3 -10.86 -5.75 10.56
CA ALA A 3 -11.99 -6.64 10.30
C ALA A 3 -12.75 -7.04 11.58
N ALA A 4 -12.04 -7.34 12.67
CA ALA A 4 -12.64 -7.68 13.94
C ALA A 4 -13.40 -6.48 14.56
N LYS A 5 -12.86 -5.27 14.44
CA LYS A 5 -13.55 -4.04 14.89
C LYS A 5 -14.82 -3.79 14.07
N PHE A 6 -14.75 -3.94 12.76
CA PHE A 6 -15.91 -3.77 11.88
C PHE A 6 -17.01 -4.79 12.22
N GLU A 7 -16.65 -6.05 12.39
CA GLU A 7 -17.59 -7.12 12.78
C GLU A 7 -18.23 -6.84 14.15
N SER A 8 -17.45 -6.33 15.11
CA SER A 8 -17.99 -5.88 16.40
C SER A 8 -19.00 -4.75 16.22
N LEU A 9 -18.76 -3.79 15.32
CA LEU A 9 -19.69 -2.70 15.04
C LEU A 9 -20.98 -3.20 14.35
N CYS A 10 -20.88 -4.20 13.46
CA CYS A 10 -22.06 -4.79 12.82
C CYS A 10 -23.04 -5.41 13.83
N LYS A 11 -22.58 -5.86 15.00
CA LYS A 11 -23.47 -6.35 16.07
C LYS A 11 -24.39 -5.25 16.62
N PHE A 12 -23.96 -4.00 16.59
CA PHE A 12 -24.74 -2.84 17.03
C PHE A 12 -25.58 -2.20 15.92
N SER A 13 -25.42 -2.66 14.68
CA SER A 13 -26.09 -2.14 13.49
C SER A 13 -26.83 -3.27 12.75
N PRO A 14 -28.00 -3.72 13.26
CA PRO A 14 -28.75 -4.84 12.69
C PRO A 14 -29.12 -4.68 11.22
N HIS A 15 -29.26 -3.44 10.74
CA HIS A 15 -29.56 -3.12 9.34
C HIS A 15 -28.52 -3.65 8.34
N TYR A 16 -27.28 -3.89 8.76
CA TYR A 16 -26.23 -4.51 7.92
C TYR A 16 -26.17 -6.04 8.05
N ASN A 17 -27.07 -6.66 8.80
CA ASN A 17 -27.07 -8.12 9.02
C ASN A 17 -28.16 -8.84 8.21
N THR A 18 -28.88 -8.11 7.34
CA THR A 18 -29.81 -8.70 6.37
C THR A 18 -29.07 -9.08 5.09
N VAL A 19 -29.68 -9.98 4.30
CA VAL A 19 -29.09 -10.43 3.02
C VAL A 19 -29.11 -9.29 2.00
N GLU A 20 -30.16 -8.47 2.02
CA GLU A 20 -30.34 -7.32 1.13
C GLU A 20 -29.26 -6.25 1.35
N ALA A 21 -28.81 -6.08 2.59
CA ALA A 21 -27.76 -5.12 2.96
C ALA A 21 -26.34 -5.68 2.86
N GLU A 22 -26.15 -6.94 2.44
CA GLU A 22 -24.83 -7.57 2.39
C GLU A 22 -23.90 -6.83 1.41
N ASN A 23 -24.44 -6.36 0.29
CA ASN A 23 -23.70 -5.55 -0.68
C ASN A 23 -23.21 -4.24 -0.08
N ASP A 24 -24.10 -3.49 0.57
CA ASP A 24 -23.75 -2.23 1.22
C ASP A 24 -22.74 -2.43 2.36
N LYS A 25 -22.87 -3.55 3.09
CA LYS A 25 -21.91 -3.96 4.11
C LYS A 25 -20.53 -4.21 3.50
N CYS A 26 -20.45 -4.90 2.36
CA CYS A 26 -19.20 -5.12 1.63
C CYS A 26 -18.58 -3.80 1.16
N VAL A 27 -19.37 -2.92 0.54
CA VAL A 27 -18.90 -1.59 0.11
C VAL A 27 -18.38 -0.78 1.29
N LYS A 28 -19.11 -0.78 2.41
CA LYS A 28 -18.70 -0.08 3.62
C LYS A 28 -17.40 -0.65 4.19
N PHE A 29 -17.25 -1.97 4.19
CA PHE A 29 -16.03 -2.63 4.62
C PHE A 29 -14.83 -2.27 3.73
N GLU A 30 -14.98 -2.37 2.41
CA GLU A 30 -13.94 -2.05 1.42
C GLU A 30 -13.49 -0.60 1.51
N SER A 31 -14.42 0.32 1.82
CA SER A 31 -14.10 1.74 1.96
C SER A 31 -13.08 2.03 3.07
N GLY A 32 -13.04 1.20 4.12
CA GLY A 32 -12.10 1.35 5.24
C GLY A 32 -10.84 0.50 5.11
N LEU A 33 -10.65 -0.24 4.01
CA LEU A 33 -9.41 -0.97 3.76
C LEU A 33 -8.26 -0.03 3.42
N ARG A 34 -7.04 -0.42 3.80
CA ARG A 34 -5.81 0.26 3.37
C ARG A 34 -5.66 0.17 1.84
N PRO A 35 -5.09 1.19 1.16
CA PRO A 35 -5.03 1.23 -0.30
C PRO A 35 -4.39 0.00 -0.97
N ASP A 36 -3.34 -0.56 -0.39
CA ASP A 36 -2.65 -1.74 -0.92
C ASP A 36 -3.52 -3.00 -0.89
N ILE A 37 -4.28 -3.19 0.19
CA ILE A 37 -5.24 -4.29 0.32
C ILE A 37 -6.46 -4.03 -0.58
N LYS A 38 -7.00 -2.80 -0.52
CA LYS A 38 -8.18 -2.37 -1.28
C LYS A 38 -7.97 -2.55 -2.77
N HIS A 39 -6.78 -2.23 -3.28
CA HIS A 39 -6.46 -2.41 -4.69
C HIS A 39 -6.56 -3.88 -5.09
N SER A 40 -5.93 -4.80 -4.34
CA SER A 40 -6.01 -6.24 -4.61
C SER A 40 -7.42 -6.80 -4.48
N ILE A 41 -8.19 -6.35 -3.50
CA ILE A 41 -9.56 -6.82 -3.25
C ILE A 41 -10.54 -6.27 -4.29
N GLY A 42 -10.40 -5.01 -4.69
CA GLY A 42 -11.30 -4.33 -5.62
C GLY A 42 -11.36 -4.98 -7.01
N PHE A 43 -10.31 -5.70 -7.43
CA PHE A 43 -10.32 -6.46 -8.68
C PHE A 43 -11.17 -7.74 -8.63
N VAL A 44 -11.48 -8.25 -7.44
CA VAL A 44 -12.16 -9.54 -7.26
C VAL A 44 -13.67 -9.36 -7.09
N GLU A 45 -14.15 -8.12 -6.96
CA GLU A 45 -15.58 -7.74 -6.90
C GLU A 45 -16.44 -8.60 -5.96
N ILE A 46 -15.97 -8.87 -4.74
CA ILE A 46 -16.59 -9.82 -3.81
C ILE A 46 -17.80 -9.18 -3.12
N ARG A 47 -18.99 -9.78 -3.27
CA ARG A 47 -20.24 -9.31 -2.64
C ARG A 47 -20.74 -10.20 -1.49
N ASN A 48 -19.98 -11.21 -1.12
CA ASN A 48 -20.21 -12.01 0.09
C ASN A 48 -19.29 -11.54 1.21
N PHE A 49 -19.86 -11.12 2.34
CA PHE A 49 -19.10 -10.45 3.41
C PHE A 49 -18.06 -11.36 4.05
N ASN A 50 -18.41 -12.62 4.33
CA ASN A 50 -17.49 -13.56 4.96
C ASN A 50 -16.28 -13.87 4.06
N THR A 51 -16.54 -14.04 2.76
CA THR A 51 -15.49 -14.25 1.74
C THR A 51 -14.61 -13.02 1.62
N LEU A 52 -15.21 -11.81 1.58
CA LEU A 52 -14.50 -10.54 1.51
C LEU A 52 -13.54 -10.36 2.70
N VAL A 53 -14.01 -10.63 3.92
CA VAL A 53 -13.20 -10.56 5.13
C VAL A 53 -12.04 -11.55 5.06
N THR A 54 -12.30 -12.79 4.66
CA THR A 54 -11.28 -13.83 4.54
C THR A 54 -10.20 -13.46 3.54
N LYS A 55 -10.58 -13.03 2.33
CA LYS A 55 -9.61 -12.60 1.31
C LYS A 55 -8.84 -11.35 1.74
N SER A 56 -9.50 -10.39 2.38
CA SER A 56 -8.85 -9.18 2.89
C SER A 56 -7.79 -9.48 3.94
N ARG A 57 -8.01 -10.49 4.80
CA ARG A 57 -7.00 -10.95 5.77
C ARG A 57 -5.78 -11.55 5.06
N ILE A 58 -6.01 -12.43 4.08
CA ILE A 58 -4.93 -13.04 3.29
C ILE A 58 -4.10 -11.94 2.59
N CYS A 59 -4.75 -10.99 1.93
CA CYS A 59 -4.05 -9.89 1.25
C CYS A 59 -3.28 -8.97 2.21
N ASP A 60 -3.76 -8.75 3.44
CA ASP A 60 -3.02 -7.97 4.45
C ASP A 60 -1.73 -8.69 4.86
N ASP A 61 -1.81 -10.01 5.06
CA ASP A 61 -0.65 -10.82 5.43
C ASP A 61 0.36 -10.93 4.28
N ASP A 62 -0.11 -11.09 3.03
CA ASP A 62 0.74 -11.06 1.84
C ASP A 62 1.41 -9.69 1.66
N ALA A 63 0.69 -8.59 1.89
CA ALA A 63 1.24 -7.23 1.82
C ALA A 63 2.34 -7.01 2.87
N LYS A 64 2.16 -7.52 4.10
CA LYS A 64 3.18 -7.50 5.16
C LYS A 64 4.38 -8.36 4.79
N ALA A 65 4.17 -9.58 4.31
CA ALA A 65 5.24 -10.48 3.89
C ALA A 65 6.08 -9.86 2.77
N LYS A 66 5.42 -9.26 1.77
CA LYS A 66 6.07 -8.52 0.68
C LYS A 66 6.90 -7.35 1.23
N SER A 67 6.33 -6.54 2.12
CA SER A 67 7.06 -5.43 2.75
C SER A 67 8.30 -5.90 3.51
N ASN A 68 8.17 -6.97 4.30
CA ASN A 68 9.28 -7.55 5.06
C ASN A 68 10.37 -8.10 4.15
N TYR A 69 10.00 -8.79 3.06
CA TYR A 69 10.95 -9.29 2.07
C TYR A 69 11.78 -8.16 1.45
N TYR A 70 11.15 -7.08 0.99
CA TYR A 70 11.88 -5.95 0.42
C TYR A 70 12.74 -5.20 1.45
N LYS A 71 12.27 -5.09 2.70
CA LYS A 71 13.08 -4.54 3.80
C LYS A 71 14.33 -5.39 4.06
N ALA A 72 14.20 -6.71 4.08
CA ALA A 72 15.33 -7.63 4.23
C ALA A 72 16.31 -7.54 3.05
N MET A 73 15.81 -7.40 1.82
CA MET A 73 16.66 -7.18 0.64
C MET A 73 17.39 -5.83 0.67
N LYS A 74 16.75 -4.77 1.17
CA LYS A 74 17.37 -3.44 1.31
C LYS A 74 18.44 -3.39 2.41
N GLY A 75 18.42 -4.33 3.36
CA GLY A 75 19.31 -4.39 4.52
C GLY A 75 20.73 -4.91 4.28
N LYS A 76 21.12 -5.23 3.03
CA LYS A 76 22.46 -5.78 2.70
C LYS A 76 23.33 -4.89 1.80
N GLY A 77 23.02 -3.60 1.63
CA GLY A 77 23.69 -2.76 0.63
C GLY A 77 23.95 -1.32 1.03
N GLN A 78 24.13 -1.02 2.32
CA GLN A 78 24.50 0.33 2.77
C GLN A 78 25.84 0.39 3.53
N ASP A 79 26.63 -0.70 3.53
CA ASP A 79 28.05 -0.57 3.80
C ASP A 79 28.82 -0.33 2.49
N ARG A 80 28.97 0.97 2.24
CA ARG A 80 30.22 1.62 1.83
C ARG A 80 31.08 0.96 0.75
N GLY A 81 30.98 1.54 -0.45
CA GLY A 81 32.09 1.61 -1.39
C GLY A 81 31.67 2.27 -2.69
N LYS A 82 31.81 3.61 -2.79
CA LYS A 82 31.91 4.24 -4.12
C LYS A 82 33.20 3.66 -4.76
N PRO A 83 33.17 2.99 -5.92
CA PRO A 83 34.36 2.35 -6.46
C PRO A 83 35.42 3.34 -7.00
N TYR A 84 35.09 4.62 -7.11
CA TYR A 84 36.00 5.64 -7.64
C TYR A 84 35.90 6.93 -6.80
N GLU A 85 36.65 6.99 -5.71
CA GLU A 85 37.15 8.27 -5.18
C GLU A 85 38.49 8.57 -5.87
N GLY A 86 38.39 9.11 -7.09
CA GLY A 86 39.51 9.79 -7.73
C GLY A 86 39.81 11.07 -6.96
N LYS A 87 40.99 11.12 -6.34
CA LYS A 87 41.57 12.29 -5.67
C LYS A 87 41.31 13.59 -6.43
N GLY A 88 40.67 14.55 -5.79
CA GLY A 88 40.57 15.93 -6.25
C GLY A 88 40.02 16.84 -5.17
N ASN A 89 40.91 17.41 -4.35
CA ASN A 89 40.57 18.49 -3.42
C ASN A 89 39.85 19.63 -4.13
N LYS A 90 38.68 20.04 -3.63
CA LYS A 90 38.33 21.45 -3.35
C LYS A 90 36.98 21.53 -2.63
N SER A 91 37.02 22.17 -1.46
CA SER A 91 35.90 22.82 -0.81
C SER A 91 35.05 23.62 -1.81
N PHE A 92 33.73 23.69 -1.60
CA PHE A 92 32.91 24.92 -1.66
C PHE A 92 31.41 24.58 -1.71
N GLY A 93 30.65 25.14 -0.77
CA GLY A 93 29.29 25.63 -1.00
C GLY A 93 28.13 24.63 -0.91
N ARG A 94 27.40 24.69 0.22
CA ARG A 94 25.95 24.50 0.19
C ARG A 94 25.35 25.52 -0.78
N ASN A 95 24.53 25.08 -1.73
CA ASN A 95 23.46 25.92 -2.27
C ASN A 95 22.27 25.03 -2.63
N ASP A 96 21.22 25.22 -1.83
CA ASP A 96 19.84 24.87 -2.12
C ASP A 96 19.41 25.64 -3.37
N GLU A 97 19.19 24.97 -4.50
CA GLU A 97 18.48 25.59 -5.63
C GLU A 97 17.47 24.60 -6.21
N LYS A 98 16.22 24.75 -5.75
CA LYS A 98 15.02 24.20 -6.39
C LYS A 98 14.97 24.65 -7.85
N LYS A 99 15.26 23.75 -8.79
CA LYS A 99 14.77 23.88 -10.18
C LYS A 99 13.73 22.81 -10.45
N ARG A 100 12.47 23.25 -10.47
CA ARG A 100 11.38 22.58 -11.19
C ARG A 100 11.72 22.66 -12.68
N ASN A 101 11.68 21.53 -13.38
CA ASN A 101 11.71 21.52 -14.84
C ASN A 101 10.93 20.30 -15.33
N ASP A 102 9.62 20.51 -15.43
CA ASP A 102 8.73 20.18 -16.56
C ASP A 102 9.40 19.51 -17.78
N GLY A 103 9.76 18.23 -17.62
CA GLY A 103 10.21 17.38 -18.72
C GLY A 103 9.06 16.95 -19.63
N LYS A 104 8.66 17.79 -20.58
CA LYS A 104 7.92 17.36 -21.77
C LYS A 104 8.82 16.45 -22.61
N CYS A 105 8.56 15.15 -22.59
CA CYS A 105 9.20 14.19 -23.48
C CYS A 105 8.42 14.12 -24.81
N TYR A 106 8.96 14.72 -25.87
CA TYR A 106 8.61 14.35 -27.24
C TYR A 106 9.87 13.75 -27.87
N LYS A 107 9.84 12.44 -28.14
CA LYS A 107 10.72 11.84 -29.14
C LYS A 107 9.87 11.09 -30.15
N CYS A 108 9.84 11.69 -31.34
CA CYS A 108 9.52 11.10 -32.62
C CYS A 108 10.51 9.98 -32.97
N GLY A 109 10.02 9.02 -33.75
CA GLY A 109 10.72 7.84 -34.25
C GLY A 109 9.70 6.76 -34.53
#